data_AF-A0A951GID2-F1
#
_entry.id   AF-A0A951GID2-F1
#
_cell.length_a   1.000
_cell.length_b   1.000
_cell.length_c   1.000
_cell.angle_alpha   90.00
_cell.angle_beta   90.00
_cell.angle_gamma   90.00
#
_symmetry.space_group_name_H-M   'P 1'
#
loop_
_entity.id
_entity.type
_entity.pdbx_description
1 polymer ?
#
loop_
_entity_poly.entity_id
_entity_poly.type
_entity_poly.pdbx_seq_one_letter_code
_entity_poly.pdbx_strand_id
1 'polypeptide(L)' 'RAGITKIERTTNDTVGDEALFFSYRRACLHGEPAYGRLLSAIGLGN' A
#
# COMPACT_ATOMS: atom_id res chain seq x y z
N ARG A 1 -20.67 11.48 2.42
CA ARG A 1 -20.53 10.05 2.79
C ARG A 1 -21.15 9.22 1.67
N ALA A 2 -20.49 8.16 1.20
CA ALA A 2 -20.93 7.40 0.02
C ALA A 2 -21.98 6.29 0.30
N GLY A 3 -22.55 6.21 1.52
CA GLY A 3 -23.53 5.17 1.86
C GLY A 3 -22.97 3.77 2.16
N ILE A 4 -21.63 3.63 2.21
CA ILE A 4 -20.96 2.36 2.56
C ILE A 4 -21.21 2.01 4.04
N THR A 5 -21.66 0.79 4.31
CA THR A 5 -22.06 0.33 5.65
C THR A 5 -21.08 -0.63 6.32
N LYS A 6 -20.24 -1.33 5.56
CA LYS A 6 -19.21 -2.25 6.07
C LYS A 6 -17.84 -1.85 5.53
N ILE A 7 -16.89 -1.68 6.44
CA ILE A 7 -15.51 -1.27 6.12
C ILE A 7 -14.58 -2.05 7.04
N GLU A 8 -13.57 -2.69 6.46
CA GLU A 8 -12.45 -3.28 7.18
C GLU A 8 -11.17 -2.59 6.72
N ARG A 9 -10.21 -2.43 7.64
CA ARG A 9 -8.94 -1.75 7.39
C ARG A 9 -7.79 -2.68 7.75
N THR A 10 -6.81 -2.76 6.88
CA THR A 10 -5.51 -3.36 7.20
C THR A 10 -4.72 -2.44 8.11
N THR A 11 -3.94 -3.00 9.03
CA THR A 11 -3.06 -2.24 9.94
C THR A 11 -1.67 -2.01 9.38
N ASN A 12 -1.39 -2.43 8.15
CA ASN A 12 -0.07 -2.35 7.52
C ASN A 12 0.38 -0.91 7.29
N ASP A 13 1.68 -0.66 7.51
CA ASP A 13 2.33 0.61 7.20
C ASP A 13 3.46 0.36 6.19
N THR A 14 3.26 0.83 4.96
CA THR A 14 4.26 0.68 3.90
C THR A 14 5.61 1.31 4.24
N VAL A 15 5.69 2.33 5.10
CA VAL A 15 6.95 2.99 5.49
C VAL A 15 7.73 2.11 6.45
N GLY A 16 7.08 1.63 7.53
CA GLY A 16 7.70 0.81 8.57
C GLY A 16 7.94 -0.66 8.17
N ASP A 17 7.04 -1.25 7.38
CA ASP A 17 7.07 -2.67 7.02
C ASP A 17 7.94 -2.91 5.75
N GLU A 18 9.22 -2.56 5.81
CA GLU A 18 10.12 -2.54 4.65
C GLU A 18 10.26 -3.89 3.93
N ALA A 19 10.27 -5.00 4.68
CA ALA A 19 10.41 -6.35 4.10
C ALA A 19 9.21 -6.77 3.24
N LEU A 20 8.07 -6.09 3.36
CA LEU A 20 6.82 -6.49 2.71
C LEU A 20 6.36 -5.50 1.62
N PHE A 21 6.72 -4.22 1.74
CA PHE A 21 6.16 -3.18 0.88
C PHE A 21 7.19 -2.21 0.35
N PHE A 22 7.05 -1.83 -0.93
CA PHE A 22 7.67 -0.62 -1.45
C PHE A 22 6.99 0.63 -0.85
N SER A 23 7.76 1.70 -0.60
CA SER A 23 7.24 2.96 -0.08
C SER A 23 7.90 4.18 -0.70
N TYR A 24 7.07 5.07 -1.27
CA TYR A 24 7.53 6.36 -1.79
C TYR A 24 8.16 7.22 -0.68
N ARG A 25 7.52 7.27 0.49
CA ARG A 25 7.99 8.12 1.59
C ARG A 25 9.35 7.64 2.08
N ARG A 26 9.55 6.32 2.22
CA ARG A 26 10.85 5.75 2.60
C ARG A 26 11.93 6.08 1.57
N ALA A 27 11.62 5.91 0.28
CA ALA A 27 12.52 6.28 -0.81
C ALA A 27 12.96 7.76 -0.73
N CYS A 28 12.04 8.70 -0.47
CA CYS A 28 12.40 10.11 -0.27
C CYS A 28 13.30 10.33 0.95
N LEU A 29 13.02 9.65 2.07
CA LEU A 29 13.82 9.78 3.30
C LEU A 29 15.26 9.27 3.11
N HIS A 30 15.46 8.27 2.27
CA HIS A 30 16.79 7.72 1.95
C HIS A 30 17.43 8.31 0.69
N GLY A 31 16.76 9.25 -0.01
CA GLY A 31 17.27 9.83 -1.25
C GLY A 31 17.36 8.84 -2.41
N GLU A 32 16.54 7.78 -2.39
CA GLU A 32 16.50 6.81 -3.48
C GLU A 32 15.89 7.46 -4.74
N PRO A 33 16.50 7.26 -5.92
CA PRO A 33 16.06 7.90 -7.16
C PRO A 33 14.75 7.28 -7.72
N ALA A 34 14.38 6.10 -7.24
CA ALA A 34 13.19 5.36 -7.66
C ALA A 34 12.74 4.41 -6.54
N TYR A 35 11.52 3.90 -6.67
CA TYR A 35 10.95 2.88 -5.79
C TYR A 35 10.03 1.96 -6.60
N GLY A 36 9.76 0.76 -6.12
CA GLY A 36 8.80 -0.15 -6.76
C GLY A 36 7.35 0.33 -6.64
N ARG A 37 6.39 -0.41 -7.20
CA ARG A 37 4.95 -0.14 -7.06
C ARG A 37 4.24 -1.42 -6.66
N LEU A 38 3.24 -1.27 -5.81
CA LEU A 38 2.33 -2.34 -5.44
C LEU A 38 1.04 -2.19 -6.24
N LEU A 39 0.32 -3.30 -6.42
CA LEU A 39 -0.98 -3.36 -7.06
C LEU A 39 -1.98 -4.00 -6.09
N SER A 40 -3.12 -3.36 -5.91
CA SER A 40 -4.30 -3.99 -5.31
C SER A 40 -5.24 -4.39 -6.43
N ALA A 41 -5.63 -5.66 -6.47
CA ALA A 41 -6.51 -6.20 -7.50
C ALA A 41 -7.63 -7.02 -6.85
N ILE A 42 -8.78 -7.06 -7.52
CA ILE A 42 -9.91 -7.90 -7.17
C ILE A 42 -10.55 -8.43 -8.45
N GLY A 43 -10.94 -9.69 -8.43
CA GLY A 43 -11.65 -10.35 -9.52
C GLY A 43 -12.59 -11.40 -8.97
N LEU A 44 -13.67 -11.66 -9.68
CA LEU A 44 -14.50 -12.84 -9.44
C LEU A 44 -13.90 -13.97 -10.28
N GLY A 45 -13.53 -15.07 -9.62
CA GLY A 45 -13.11 -16.28 -10.34
C GLY A 45 -14.28 -16.86 -11.12
N ASN A 46 -13.96 -17.61 -12.18
CA ASN A 46 -14.93 -18.38 -12.96
C ASN A 46 -15.37 -19.64 -12.22
#